data_AF-A0ABD4WUP7-F1
#
_entry.id   AF-A0ABD4WUP7-F1
#
_cell.length_a   1.000
_cell.length_b   1.000
_cell.length_c   1.000
_cell.angle_alpha   90.00
_cell.angle_beta   90.00
_cell.angle_gamma   90.00
#
_symmetry.space_group_name_H-M   'P 1'
#
loop_
_entity.id
_entity.type
_entity.pdbx_description
1 polymer ?
#
loop_
_entity_poly.entity_id
_entity_poly.type
_entity_poly.pdbx_seq_one_letter_code
_entity_poly.pdbx_strand_id
1 'polypeptide(L)'
;LFTITYIMTLFGFITFNGLALTNHLMNNTIHQFMEPFVHLDFVIAIVYLGLLSSLVTSYLSNYALSKIEASKMSVFSNFATLITILAGVFFLKEQFHLYHLVGAIIIITGVIGTNYFGTKGKHSEKA
;
A
#
# COMPACT_ATOMS: atom_id res chain seq x y z
N LEU A 1 -8.57 16.10 -0.89
CA LEU A 1 -7.75 14.91 -0.55
C LEU A 1 -7.52 14.81 0.95
N PHE A 2 -6.83 15.79 1.57
CA PHE A 2 -6.58 15.83 3.03
C PHE A 2 -7.83 15.63 3.90
N THR A 3 -8.95 16.29 3.58
CA THR A 3 -10.22 16.14 4.32
C THR A 3 -10.76 14.71 4.26
N ILE A 4 -10.67 14.05 3.10
CA ILE A 4 -11.18 12.69 2.90
C ILE A 4 -10.30 11.68 3.65
N THR A 5 -8.97 11.80 3.53
CA THR A 5 -8.03 10.97 4.27
C THR A 5 -8.16 11.16 5.78
N TYR A 6 -8.31 12.40 6.23
CA TYR A 6 -8.50 12.73 7.64
C TYR A 6 -9.79 12.09 8.19
N ILE A 7 -10.92 12.26 7.49
CA ILE A 7 -12.21 11.68 7.90
C ILE A 7 -12.13 10.14 7.90
N MET A 8 -11.52 9.51 6.88
CA MET A 8 -11.39 8.05 6.85
C MET A 8 -10.50 7.51 7.98
N THR A 9 -9.35 8.14 8.24
CA THR A 9 -8.46 7.72 9.33
C THR A 9 -9.12 7.92 10.70
N LEU A 10 -9.81 9.04 10.91
CA LEU A 10 -10.52 9.33 12.16
C LEU A 10 -11.66 8.34 12.40
N PHE A 11 -12.47 8.07 11.38
CA PHE A 11 -13.57 7.12 11.47
C PHE A 11 -13.07 5.70 11.76
N GLY A 12 -12.00 5.27 11.07
CA GLY A 12 -11.34 4.00 11.34
C GLY A 12 -10.81 3.93 12.77
N PHE A 13 -10.13 4.97 13.24
CA PHE A 13 -9.62 5.04 14.61
C PHE A 13 -10.73 4.88 15.65
N ILE A 14 -11.83 5.63 15.51
CA ILE A 14 -12.97 5.57 16.44
C ILE A 14 -13.63 4.19 16.40
N THR A 15 -13.89 3.67 15.20
CA THR A 15 -14.60 2.39 15.04
C THR A 15 -13.78 1.21 15.55
N PHE A 16 -12.50 1.09 15.15
CA PHE A 16 -11.65 -0.01 15.58
C PHE A 16 -11.32 0.04 17.07
N ASN A 17 -11.00 1.21 17.64
CA ASN A 17 -10.77 1.33 19.08
C ASN A 17 -12.06 1.11 19.87
N GLY A 18 -13.21 1.59 19.38
CA GLY A 18 -14.51 1.35 20.01
C GLY A 18 -14.90 -0.12 20.01
N LEU A 19 -14.71 -0.83 18.89
CA LEU A 19 -14.92 -2.29 18.80
C LEU A 19 -13.94 -3.05 19.70
N ALA A 20 -12.67 -2.65 19.74
CA ALA A 20 -11.69 -3.27 20.62
C ALA A 20 -12.05 -3.08 22.10
N LEU A 21 -12.44 -1.87 22.49
CA LEU A 21 -12.83 -1.53 23.85
C LEU A 21 -14.11 -2.26 24.28
N THR A 22 -15.13 -2.32 23.41
CA THR A 22 -16.38 -3.04 23.69
C THR A 22 -16.15 -4.55 23.85
N ASN A 23 -15.33 -5.17 23.00
CA ASN A 23 -14.96 -6.58 23.16
C ASN A 23 -14.22 -6.85 24.49
N HIS A 24 -13.29 -5.98 24.89
CA HIS A 24 -12.56 -6.14 26.16
C HIS A 24 -13.42 -5.84 27.39
N LEU A 25 -14.40 -4.93 27.27
CA LEU A 25 -15.36 -4.63 28.32
C LEU A 25 -16.35 -5.77 28.54
N MET A 26 -16.85 -6.39 27.46
CA MET A 26 -17.76 -7.55 27.53
C MET A 26 -17.06 -8.79 28.11
N ASN A 27 -15.76 -8.94 27.88
CA ASN A 27 -14.97 -10.08 28.36
C ASN A 27 -14.29 -9.84 29.73
N ASN A 28 -14.51 -8.67 30.37
CA ASN A 28 -13.84 -8.25 31.61
C ASN A 28 -12.29 -8.25 31.55
N THR A 29 -11.70 -8.12 30.36
CA THR A 29 -10.25 -8.15 30.14
C THR A 29 -9.66 -6.77 29.84
N ILE A 30 -10.15 -5.71 30.50
CA ILE A 30 -9.70 -4.32 30.26
C ILE A 30 -8.17 -4.17 30.40
N HIS A 31 -7.55 -4.95 31.28
CA HIS A 31 -6.09 -4.96 31.45
C HIS A 31 -5.33 -5.45 30.20
N GLN A 32 -5.93 -6.31 29.37
CA GLN A 32 -5.34 -6.81 28.13
C GLN A 32 -5.38 -5.79 26.99
N PHE A 33 -6.15 -4.70 27.11
CA PHE A 33 -6.14 -3.63 26.12
C PHE A 33 -4.79 -2.90 26.06
N MET A 34 -4.06 -2.83 27.18
CA MET A 34 -2.75 -2.19 27.27
C MET A 34 -1.57 -3.17 27.07
N GLU A 35 -1.85 -4.47 27.05
CA GLU A 35 -0.86 -5.54 26.91
C GLU A 35 -0.11 -5.50 25.55
N PRO A 36 -0.75 -5.19 24.40
CA PRO A 36 -0.05 -5.05 23.12
C PRO A 36 1.06 -4.01 23.13
N PHE A 37 0.94 -2.94 23.92
CA PHE A 37 1.98 -1.90 24.01
C PHE A 37 3.23 -2.36 24.76
N VAL A 38 3.14 -3.44 25.53
CA VAL A 38 4.28 -4.07 26.22
C VAL A 38 5.04 -5.01 25.25
N HIS A 39 4.35 -5.55 24.26
CA HIS A 39 4.95 -6.41 23.25
C HIS A 39 5.71 -5.58 22.20
N LEU A 40 7.04 -5.73 22.22
CA LEU A 40 7.94 -5.02 21.31
C LEU A 40 7.56 -5.23 19.83
N ASP A 41 7.10 -6.44 19.47
CA ASP A 41 6.69 -6.79 18.10
C ASP A 41 5.51 -5.92 17.61
N PHE A 42 4.54 -5.64 18.48
CA PHE A 42 3.39 -4.81 18.14
C PHE A 42 3.78 -3.34 17.99
N VAL A 43 4.64 -2.84 18.89
CA VAL A 43 5.16 -1.47 18.80
C VAL A 43 5.97 -1.29 17.52
N ILE A 44 6.85 -2.24 17.19
CA ILE A 44 7.63 -2.23 15.95
C ILE A 44 6.69 -2.28 14.74
N ALA A 45 5.66 -3.11 14.74
CA ALA A 45 4.70 -3.19 13.65
C ALA A 45 3.96 -1.87 13.42
N ILE A 46 3.45 -1.21 14.48
CA ILE A 46 2.78 0.08 14.37
C ILE A 46 3.74 1.17 13.86
N VAL A 47 4.97 1.22 14.40
CA VAL A 47 5.98 2.20 13.96
C VAL A 47 6.36 1.96 12.50
N TYR A 48 6.52 0.69 12.08
CA TYR A 48 6.79 0.32 10.70
C TYR A 48 5.64 0.75 9.77
N LEU A 49 4.38 0.44 10.13
CA LEU A 49 3.21 0.84 9.34
C LEU A 49 3.07 2.37 9.25
N GLY A 50 3.26 3.10 10.35
CA GLY A 50 3.11 4.55 10.40
C GLY A 50 4.24 5.31 9.69
N LEU A 51 5.49 4.99 10.03
CA LEU A 51 6.65 5.74 9.54
C LEU A 51 7.08 5.26 8.15
N LEU A 52 7.37 3.97 8.00
CA LEU A 52 7.91 3.44 6.74
C LEU A 52 6.79 3.27 5.71
N SER A 53 5.72 2.53 6.05
CA SER A 53 4.68 2.23 5.06
C SER A 53 3.87 3.46 4.66
N SER A 54 3.62 4.42 5.56
CA SER A 54 2.83 5.62 5.25
C SER A 54 3.70 6.83 4.91
N LEU A 55 4.47 7.36 5.86
CA LEU A 55 5.21 8.63 5.66
C LEU A 55 6.26 8.50 4.55
N VAL A 56 7.14 7.50 4.61
CA VAL A 56 8.20 7.31 3.61
C VAL A 56 7.62 6.99 2.24
N THR A 57 6.67 6.06 2.14
CA THR A 57 6.00 5.74 0.86
C THR A 57 5.34 6.96 0.25
N SER A 58 4.62 7.76 1.05
CA SER A 58 3.94 8.95 0.55
C SER A 58 4.96 10.02 0.13
N TYR A 59 6.04 10.21 0.87
CA TYR A 59 7.12 11.11 0.49
C TYR A 59 7.79 10.70 -0.84
N LEU A 60 8.17 9.43 -0.99
CA LEU A 60 8.75 8.89 -2.22
C LEU A 60 7.77 8.98 -3.40
N SER A 61 6.49 8.70 -3.18
CA SER A 61 5.46 8.77 -4.22
C SER A 61 5.26 10.19 -4.71
N ASN A 62 5.22 11.17 -3.80
CA ASN A 62 5.14 12.59 -4.15
C ASN A 62 6.43 13.08 -4.85
N TYR A 63 7.59 12.63 -4.39
CA TYR A 63 8.87 12.95 -5.04
C TYR A 63 8.92 12.38 -6.46
N ALA A 64 8.54 11.11 -6.65
CA ALA A 64 8.46 10.50 -7.98
C ALA A 64 7.49 11.28 -8.88
N LEU A 65 6.30 11.62 -8.39
CA LEU A 65 5.33 12.43 -9.13
C LEU A 65 5.89 13.80 -9.56
N SER A 66 6.80 14.39 -8.78
CA SER A 66 7.48 15.64 -9.16
C SER A 66 8.52 15.48 -10.29
N LYS A 67 8.97 14.25 -10.57
CA LYS A 67 10.03 13.93 -11.54
C LYS A 67 9.55 13.18 -12.78
N ILE A 68 8.42 12.46 -12.69
CA ILE A 68 7.82 11.70 -13.80
C ILE A 68 6.36 12.10 -14.03
N GLU A 69 5.89 12.02 -15.29
CA GLU A 69 4.49 12.28 -15.63
C GLU A 69 3.54 11.39 -14.81
N ALA A 70 2.43 11.97 -14.32
CA ALA A 70 1.47 11.28 -13.46
C ALA A 70 0.94 9.95 -14.06
N SER A 71 0.77 9.90 -15.38
CA SER A 71 0.38 8.66 -16.09
C SER A 71 1.43 7.56 -15.95
N LYS A 72 2.73 7.89 -16.10
CA LYS A 72 3.83 6.93 -15.93
C LYS A 72 3.96 6.47 -14.49
N MET A 73 3.78 7.39 -13.53
CA MET A 73 3.78 7.08 -12.09
C MET A 73 2.64 6.12 -11.73
N SER A 74 1.42 6.40 -12.21
CA SER A 74 0.26 5.55 -11.97
C SER A 74 0.46 4.13 -12.49
N VAL A 75 1.03 3.96 -13.68
CA VAL A 75 1.25 2.62 -14.20
C VAL A 75 2.41 1.92 -13.49
N PHE A 76 3.46 2.65 -13.09
CA PHE A 76 4.52 2.10 -12.25
C PHE A 76 4.00 1.66 -10.87
N SER A 77 2.96 2.31 -10.32
CA SER A 77 2.32 1.86 -9.09
C SER A 77 1.69 0.47 -9.23
N ASN A 78 1.20 0.08 -10.41
CA ASN A 78 0.72 -1.29 -10.65
C ASN A 78 1.85 -2.33 -10.61
N PHE A 79 3.09 -1.94 -10.96
CA PHE A 79 4.26 -2.80 -10.85
C PHE A 79 4.58 -3.16 -9.39
N ALA A 80 4.22 -2.30 -8.43
CA ALA A 80 4.36 -2.62 -7.00
C ALA A 80 3.61 -3.91 -6.64
N THR A 81 2.48 -4.21 -7.29
CA THR A 81 1.73 -5.47 -7.11
C THR A 81 2.60 -6.69 -7.43
N LEU A 82 3.42 -6.62 -8.48
CA LEU A 82 4.35 -7.71 -8.81
C LEU A 82 5.40 -7.88 -7.71
N ILE A 83 5.95 -6.78 -7.20
CA ILE A 83 6.88 -6.81 -6.07
C ILE A 83 6.22 -7.41 -4.82
N THR A 84 4.94 -7.09 -4.55
CA THR A 84 4.16 -7.68 -3.46
C THR A 84 3.99 -9.19 -3.61
N ILE A 85 3.67 -9.68 -4.82
CA ILE A 85 3.56 -11.12 -5.10
C ILE A 85 4.91 -11.80 -4.84
N LEU A 86 6.00 -11.24 -5.35
CA LEU A 86 7.35 -11.78 -5.14
C LEU A 86 7.70 -11.78 -3.64
N ALA A 87 7.37 -10.70 -2.92
CA ALA A 87 7.57 -10.63 -1.48
C ALA A 87 6.76 -11.71 -0.74
N GLY A 88 5.51 -11.97 -1.11
CA GLY A 88 4.70 -13.05 -0.55
C GLY A 88 5.33 -14.44 -0.78
N VAL A 89 5.80 -14.71 -1.98
CA VAL A 89 6.44 -16.00 -2.31
C VAL A 89 7.78 -16.17 -1.59
N PHE A 90 8.62 -15.13 -1.52
CA PHE A 90 9.95 -15.25 -0.91
C PHE A 90 9.93 -15.15 0.62
N PHE A 91 9.15 -14.23 1.19
CA PHE A 91 9.11 -14.00 2.64
C PHE A 91 8.08 -14.88 3.34
N LEU A 92 6.86 -15.01 2.79
CA LEU A 92 5.80 -15.83 3.38
C LEU A 92 5.83 -17.30 2.89
N LYS A 93 6.69 -17.64 1.91
CA LYS A 93 6.78 -18.97 1.30
C LYS A 93 5.45 -19.46 0.71
N GLU A 94 4.64 -18.53 0.22
CA GLU A 94 3.39 -18.87 -0.46
C GLU A 94 3.65 -19.65 -1.75
N GLN A 95 2.77 -20.60 -2.05
CA GLN A 95 2.89 -21.43 -3.23
C GLN A 95 2.58 -20.62 -4.50
N PHE A 96 3.56 -20.52 -5.40
CA PHE A 96 3.39 -19.79 -6.65
C PHE A 96 2.49 -20.57 -7.63
N HIS A 97 1.24 -20.13 -7.73
CA HIS A 97 0.25 -20.68 -8.65
C HIS A 97 0.28 -19.99 -10.02
N LEU A 98 -0.25 -20.68 -11.04
CA LEU A 98 -0.34 -20.18 -12.43
C LEU A 98 -1.07 -18.84 -12.55
N TYR A 99 -2.02 -18.54 -11.66
CA TYR A 99 -2.72 -17.25 -11.66
C TYR A 99 -1.79 -16.06 -11.34
N HIS A 100 -0.78 -16.24 -10.50
CA HIS A 100 0.23 -15.21 -10.24
C HIS A 100 1.10 -14.95 -11.46
N LEU A 101 1.42 -15.99 -12.24
CA LEU A 101 2.18 -15.85 -13.48
C LEU A 101 1.39 -15.06 -14.54
N VAL A 102 0.12 -15.39 -14.74
CA VAL A 102 -0.75 -14.66 -15.69
C VAL A 102 -0.92 -13.21 -15.25
N GLY A 103 -1.17 -12.97 -13.96
CA GLY A 103 -1.25 -11.62 -13.40
C GLY A 103 0.05 -10.83 -13.60
N ALA A 104 1.21 -11.45 -13.37
CA ALA A 104 2.51 -10.83 -13.59
C ALA A 104 2.72 -10.42 -15.06
N ILE A 105 2.37 -11.29 -16.02
CA ILE A 105 2.47 -10.99 -17.46
C ILE A 105 1.58 -9.81 -17.83
N ILE A 106 0.35 -9.75 -17.33
CA ILE A 106 -0.58 -8.64 -17.58
C ILE A 106 -0.02 -7.32 -17.04
N ILE A 107 0.50 -7.32 -15.80
CA ILE A 107 1.09 -6.14 -15.17
C ILE A 107 2.30 -5.65 -15.99
N ILE A 108 3.22 -6.55 -16.35
CA ILE A 108 4.43 -6.21 -17.12
C ILE A 108 4.05 -5.62 -18.48
N THR A 109 3.09 -6.25 -19.18
CA THR A 109 2.63 -5.78 -20.49
C THR A 109 1.98 -4.41 -20.40
N GLY A 110 1.17 -4.17 -19.35
CA GLY A 110 0.57 -2.86 -19.08
C GLY A 110 1.63 -1.77 -18.84
N VAL A 111 2.62 -2.06 -17.99
CA VAL A 111 3.70 -1.11 -17.66
C VAL A 111 4.55 -0.76 -18.87
N ILE A 112 4.98 -1.76 -19.66
CA ILE A 112 5.76 -1.52 -20.88
C ILE A 112 4.90 -0.78 -21.92
N GLY A 113 3.65 -1.19 -22.11
CA GLY A 113 2.74 -0.59 -23.09
C GLY A 113 2.56 0.91 -22.84
N THR A 114 2.20 1.31 -21.63
CA THR A 114 1.97 2.73 -21.33
C THR A 114 3.25 3.55 -21.30
N ASN A 115 4.37 2.97 -20.87
CA ASN A 115 5.64 3.68 -20.82
C ASN A 115 6.20 3.94 -22.23
N TYR A 116 6.06 2.97 -23.13
CA TYR A 116 6.63 3.02 -24.48
C TYR A 116 5.69 3.71 -25.50
N PHE A 117 4.39 3.43 -25.48
CA PHE A 117 3.44 4.02 -26.43
C PHE A 117 3.01 5.45 -26.06
N GLY A 118 3.06 5.84 -24.78
CA GLY A 118 2.77 7.21 -24.35
C GLY A 118 3.74 8.26 -24.90
N THR A 119 4.96 7.85 -25.28
CA THR A 119 5.96 8.74 -25.92
C THR A 119 5.68 8.99 -27.41
N LYS A 120 4.95 8.10 -28.11
CA LYS A 120 4.68 8.26 -29.56
C LYS A 120 3.51 9.20 -29.89
N GLY A 121 2.60 9.47 -28.96
CA GLY A 121 1.44 10.33 -29.19
C GLY A 121 1.75 11.83 -29.32
N LYS A 122 2.89 12.31 -28.79
CA LYS A 122 3.24 13.74 -28.81
C LYS A 122 3.99 14.21 -30.06
N HIS A 123 4.38 13.32 -30.98
CA HIS A 123 5.11 13.70 -32.20
C HIS A 123 4.24 13.78 -33.47
N SER A 124 2.98 13.35 -33.42
CA SER A 124 2.07 13.31 -34.58
C SER A 124 1.01 14.42 -34.61
N GLU A 125 1.02 15.36 -33.66
CA GLU A 125 0.09 16.52 -33.63
C GLU A 125 0.80 17.83 -34.05
N LYS A 126 2.06 17.75 -34.49
CA LYS A 126 2.86 18.90 -34.96
C LYS A 126 3.49 18.69 -36.34
N ALA A 127 2.93 17.82 -37.17
CA ALA A 127 3.32 17.67 -38.58
C ALA A 127 2.17 18.11 -39.48
#